data_AF-X1A625-F1
#
_entry.id   AF-X1A625-F1
#
_cell.length_a   1.000
_cell.length_b   1.000
_cell.length_c   1.000
_cell.angle_alpha   90.00
_cell.angle_beta   90.00
_cell.angle_gamma   90.00
#
_symmetry.space_group_name_H-M   'P 1'
#
loop_
_entity.id
_entity.type
_entity.pdbx_description
1 polymer ?
#
loop_
_entity_poly.entity_id
_entity_poly.type
_entity_poly.pdbx_seq_one_letter_code
_entity_poly.pdbx_strand_id
1 'polypeptide(L)'
;MFDWGDGTDSGWLTPIPSGDIASAKHKWASQGNYQVKVKARDIPYLAESPYSDPLPVTMPRSRTIDQAFFNILLQKFPILAWLIQIMLLSY
;
A
#
# COMPACT_ATOMS: atom_id res chain seq x y z
N MET A 1 -11.16 15.80 6.73
CA MET A 1 -9.77 15.57 6.27
C MET A 1 -9.51 14.07 6.27
N PHE A 2 -8.88 13.57 5.22
CA PHE A 2 -8.43 12.19 5.09
C PHE A 2 -6.92 12.14 5.33
N ASP A 3 -6.48 11.40 6.34
CA ASP A 3 -5.07 11.07 6.59
C ASP A 3 -4.79 9.71 5.94
N TRP A 4 -3.81 9.67 5.04
CA TRP A 4 -3.51 8.48 4.24
C TRP A 4 -2.50 7.53 4.90
N GLY A 5 -1.97 7.88 6.08
CA GLY A 5 -1.04 7.03 6.83
C GLY A 5 0.37 6.94 6.24
N ASP A 6 0.70 7.75 5.23
CA ASP A 6 2.03 7.87 4.62
C ASP A 6 2.70 9.24 4.88
N GLY A 7 2.13 10.02 5.81
CA GLY A 7 2.55 11.39 6.09
C GLY A 7 1.90 12.45 5.19
N THR A 8 0.99 12.05 4.29
CA THR A 8 0.19 12.96 3.47
C THR A 8 -1.28 12.93 3.86
N ASP A 9 -2.01 14.00 3.57
CA ASP A 9 -3.44 14.13 3.81
C ASP A 9 -4.16 14.87 2.66
N SER A 10 -5.48 14.82 2.65
CA SER A 10 -6.32 15.50 1.65
C SER A 10 -6.44 17.01 1.83
N GLY A 11 -5.93 17.56 2.93
CA GLY A 11 -6.36 18.82 3.49
C GLY A 11 -7.83 18.78 3.94
N TRP A 12 -8.34 19.95 4.34
CA TRP A 12 -9.78 20.13 4.55
C TRP A 12 -10.49 20.22 3.21
N LEU A 13 -11.43 19.31 2.99
CA LEU A 13 -12.34 19.42 1.86
C LEU A 13 -13.22 20.67 2.02
N THR A 14 -13.85 21.08 0.92
CA THR A 14 -14.88 22.11 0.95
C THR A 14 -15.97 21.76 1.96
N PRO A 15 -16.67 22.76 2.53
CA PRO A 15 -17.75 22.50 3.48
C PRO A 15 -18.81 21.58 2.83
N ILE A 16 -19.16 20.52 3.53
CA ILE A 16 -20.13 19.51 3.08
C ILE A 16 -21.28 19.50 4.09
N PRO A 17 -22.55 19.47 3.64
CA PRO A 17 -23.70 19.37 4.54
C PRO A 17 -23.63 18.13 5.43
N SER A 18 -24.11 18.25 6.66
CA SER A 18 -24.16 17.12 7.59
C SER A 18 -25.04 16.01 7.03
N GLY A 19 -24.51 14.78 6.99
CA GLY A 19 -25.20 13.60 6.46
C GLY A 19 -24.81 13.25 5.02
N ASP A 20 -24.16 14.17 4.29
CA ASP A 20 -23.70 13.90 2.94
C ASP A 20 -22.36 13.12 2.91
N ILE A 21 -22.10 12.44 1.80
CA ILE A 21 -20.90 11.62 1.60
C ILE A 21 -19.74 12.50 1.11
N ALA A 22 -18.66 12.53 1.88
CA ALA A 22 -17.38 13.09 1.45
C ALA A 22 -16.51 12.01 0.77
N SER A 23 -15.78 12.37 -0.30
CA SER A 23 -14.88 11.45 -1.00
C SER A 23 -13.56 12.13 -1.38
N ALA A 24 -12.46 11.41 -1.22
CA ALA A 24 -11.12 11.83 -1.65
C ALA A 24 -10.36 10.63 -2.22
N LYS A 25 -9.37 10.87 -3.09
CA LYS A 25 -8.57 9.82 -3.75
C LYS A 25 -7.10 10.00 -3.43
N HIS A 26 -6.40 8.89 -3.23
CA HIS A 26 -4.96 8.85 -2.96
C HIS A 26 -4.29 7.67 -3.66
N LYS A 27 -2.97 7.75 -3.83
CA LYS A 27 -2.14 6.67 -4.39
C LYS A 27 -0.84 6.59 -3.60
N TRP A 28 -0.47 5.38 -3.19
CA TRP A 28 0.82 5.11 -2.57
C TRP A 28 1.81 4.60 -3.62
N ALA A 29 2.99 5.21 -3.69
CA ALA A 29 4.06 4.80 -4.61
C ALA A 29 4.88 3.62 -4.07
N SER A 30 4.88 3.41 -2.76
CA SER A 30 5.67 2.39 -2.09
C SER A 30 4.81 1.24 -1.62
N GLN A 31 5.42 0.06 -1.53
CA GLN A 31 4.77 -1.07 -0.87
C GLN A 31 4.67 -0.79 0.64
N GLY A 32 3.58 -1.21 1.27
CA GLY A 32 3.41 -0.98 2.70
C GLY A 32 2.00 -1.25 3.22
N ASN A 33 1.87 -1.13 4.53
CA ASN A 33 0.58 -1.11 5.23
C ASN A 33 0.33 0.31 5.73
N TYR A 34 -0.80 0.87 5.37
CA TYR A 34 -1.20 2.25 5.65
C TYR A 34 -2.47 2.24 6.48
N GLN A 35 -2.54 3.10 7.50
CA GLN A 35 -3.72 3.22 8.36
C GLN A 35 -4.46 4.50 8.02
N VAL A 36 -5.49 4.38 7.17
CA VAL A 36 -6.28 5.52 6.72
C VAL A 36 -7.26 5.93 7.81
N LYS A 37 -7.29 7.22 8.13
CA LYS A 37 -8.19 7.78 9.15
C LYS A 37 -8.85 9.05 8.63
N VAL A 38 -10.03 9.36 9.15
CA VAL A 38 -10.74 10.59 8.80
C VAL A 38 -11.16 11.35 10.04
N LYS A 39 -11.23 12.68 9.93
CA LYS A 39 -11.87 13.56 10.93
C LYS A 39 -12.66 14.67 10.25
N ALA A 40 -13.68 15.16 10.94
CA ALA A 40 -14.52 16.27 10.50
C ALA A 40 -14.16 17.55 11.26
N ARG A 41 -14.53 18.69 10.67
CA ARG A 41 -14.42 20.00 11.30
C ARG A 41 -15.66 20.81 10.99
N ASP A 42 -16.21 21.49 12.00
CA ASP A 42 -17.34 22.38 11.82
C ASP A 42 -16.93 23.75 11.26
N ILE A 43 -17.92 24.49 10.77
CA ILE A 43 -17.80 25.89 10.35
C ILE A 43 -19.03 26.60 10.90
N PRO A 44 -18.90 27.79 11.51
CA PRO A 44 -17.72 28.68 11.50
C PRO A 44 -16.73 28.49 12.65
N TYR A 45 -17.02 27.65 13.65
CA TYR A 45 -16.26 27.61 14.90
C TYR A 45 -14.94 26.81 14.82
N LEU A 46 -14.72 26.07 13.72
CA LEU A 46 -13.52 25.28 13.44
C LEU A 46 -13.24 24.19 14.49
N ALA A 47 -14.27 23.72 15.20
CA ALA A 47 -14.16 22.60 16.12
C ALA A 47 -13.96 21.29 15.35
N GLU A 48 -12.96 20.50 15.76
CA GLU A 48 -12.59 19.26 15.10
C GLU A 48 -13.08 18.04 15.89
N SER A 49 -13.49 17.00 15.16
CA SER A 49 -13.78 15.71 15.76
C SER A 49 -12.48 14.95 16.09
N PRO A 50 -12.54 13.95 16.97
CA PRO A 50 -11.53 12.90 16.99
C PRO A 50 -11.40 12.22 15.62
N TYR A 51 -10.27 11.57 15.38
CA TYR A 51 -10.11 10.68 14.24
C TYR A 51 -11.03 9.46 14.37
N SER A 52 -11.47 8.94 13.22
CA SER A 52 -12.11 7.64 13.12
C SER A 52 -11.16 6.52 13.53
N ASP A 53 -11.73 5.33 13.75
CA ASP A 53 -10.95 4.10 13.76
C ASP A 53 -10.17 3.95 12.44
N PRO A 54 -8.93 3.44 12.50
CA PRO A 54 -8.11 3.27 11.33
C PRO A 54 -8.65 2.16 10.42
N LEU A 55 -8.67 2.44 9.12
CA LEU A 55 -8.86 1.45 8.07
C LEU A 55 -7.49 0.98 7.57
N PRO A 56 -7.08 -0.28 7.79
CA PRO A 56 -5.82 -0.81 7.27
C PRO A 56 -5.92 -1.05 5.76
N VAL A 57 -4.98 -0.49 5.00
CA VAL A 57 -4.84 -0.64 3.55
C VAL A 57 -3.45 -1.15 3.23
N THR A 58 -3.36 -2.26 2.51
CA THR A 58 -2.06 -2.85 2.11
C THR A 58 -1.82 -2.65 0.62
N MET A 59 -0.62 -2.19 0.28
CA MET A 59 -0.12 -2.08 -1.09
C MET A 59 1.02 -3.10 -1.29
N PRO A 60 0.71 -4.34 -1.68
CA PRO A 60 1.73 -5.35 -1.91
C PRO A 60 2.44 -5.13 -3.24
N ARG A 61 3.73 -5.49 -3.31
CA ARG A 61 4.46 -5.61 -4.58
C ARG A 61 4.90 -7.04 -4.78
N SER A 62 4.28 -7.74 -5.71
CA SER A 62 4.80 -9.02 -6.20
C SER A 62 5.84 -8.75 -7.29
N ARG A 63 7.02 -9.36 -7.16
CA ARG A 63 7.94 -9.54 -8.29
C ARG A 63 7.80 -11.00 -8.71
N THR A 64 7.11 -11.25 -9.81
CA THR A 64 7.22 -12.54 -10.47
C THR A 64 8.64 -12.64 -11.01
N ILE A 65 9.42 -13.59 -10.49
CA ILE A 65 10.58 -14.07 -11.25
C ILE A 65 9.97 -14.71 -12.49
N ASP A 66 10.27 -14.17 -13.67
CA ASP A 66 9.81 -14.76 -14.91
C ASP A 66 10.33 -16.20 -14.96
N GLN A 67 9.42 -17.17 -14.83
CA GLN A 67 9.75 -18.58 -14.90
C GLN A 67 10.46 -18.90 -16.23
N ALA A 68 10.08 -18.20 -17.30
CA ALA A 68 10.76 -18.27 -18.59
C ALA A 68 12.22 -17.83 -18.50
N PHE A 69 12.52 -16.71 -17.84
CA PHE A 69 13.89 -16.26 -17.63
C PHE A 69 14.70 -17.25 -16.80
N PHE A 70 14.13 -17.77 -15.71
CA PHE A 70 14.78 -18.77 -14.88
C PHE A 70 15.08 -20.05 -15.66
N ASN A 71 14.12 -20.53 -16.46
CA ASN A 71 14.32 -21.69 -17.33
C ASN A 71 15.40 -21.43 -18.41
N ILE A 72 15.42 -20.23 -19.00
CA ILE A 72 16.46 -19.84 -19.96
C ILE A 72 17.84 -19.78 -19.29
N LEU A 73 17.93 -19.24 -18.06
CA LEU A 73 19.15 -19.18 -17.28
C LEU A 73 19.69 -20.58 -16.96
N LEU A 74 18.82 -21.49 -16.52
CA LEU A 74 19.19 -22.89 -16.23
C LEU A 74 19.61 -23.66 -17.48
N GLN A 75 18.95 -23.43 -18.62
CA GLN A 75 19.36 -24.03 -19.90
C GLN A 75 20.70 -23.48 -20.40
N LYS A 76 20.94 -22.16 -20.25
CA LYS A 76 22.19 -21.52 -20.68
C LYS A 76 23.37 -21.85 -19.78
N PHE A 77 23.12 -22.10 -18.49
CA PHE A 77 24.15 -22.40 -17.51
C PHE A 77 23.82 -23.69 -16.74
N PRO A 78 24.05 -24.88 -17.33
CA PRO A 78 23.72 -26.17 -16.72
C PRO A 78 24.39 -26.38 -15.35
N ILE A 79 25.56 -25.78 -15.14
CA ILE A 79 26.30 -25.83 -13.87
C ILE A 79 25.49 -25.19 -12.73
N LEU A 80 24.72 -24.11 -13.00
CA LEU A 80 23.87 -23.49 -11.99
C LEU A 80 22.71 -24.42 -11.56
N ALA A 81 22.11 -25.15 -12.50
CA ALA A 81 21.08 -26.13 -12.19
C ALA A 81 21.62 -27.25 -11.28
N TRP A 82 22.82 -27.74 -11.59
CA TRP A 82 23.49 -28.78 -10.80
C TRP A 82 23.84 -28.30 -9.39
N LEU A 83 24.36 -27.07 -9.25
CA LEU A 83 24.67 -26.49 -7.94
C LEU A 83 23.41 -26.29 -7.08
N ILE A 84 22.31 -25.80 -7.68
CA ILE A 84 21.03 -25.67 -6.98
C ILE A 84 20.53 -27.03 -6.48
N GLN A 85 20.67 -28.08 -7.30
CA GLN A 85 20.24 -29.43 -6.93
C GLN A 85 21.08 -30.03 -5.78
N ILE A 86 22.38 -29.75 -5.74
CA ILE A 86 23.25 -30.15 -4.61
C ILE A 86 22.85 -29.42 -3.33
N MET A 87 22.62 -28.11 -3.41
CA MET A 87 22.24 -27.29 -2.26
C MET A 87 20.88 -27.71 -1.66
N LEU A 88 19.95 -28.20 -2.50
CA LEU A 88 18.65 -28.71 -2.07
C LEU A 88 18.71 -30.11 -1.44
N LEU A 89 19.72 -30.91 -1.76
CA LEU A 89 19.92 -32.25 -1.18
C LEU A 89 20.70 -32.22 0.14
N SER A 90 21.31 -31.08 0.48
CA SER A 90 22.09 -30.88 1.71
C SER A 90 21.29 -30.32 2.90
N TYR A 91 19.97 -30.19 2.77
CA TYR A 91 19.01 -29.79 3.82
C TYR A 91 18.00 -30.92 4.06
#